data_AF-A0A846Q864-F1
#
_entry.id   AF-A0A846Q864-F1
#
_cell.length_a   1.000
_cell.length_b   1.000
_cell.length_c   1.000
_cell.angle_alpha   90.00
_cell.angle_beta   90.00
_cell.angle_gamma   90.00
#
_symmetry.space_group_name_H-M   'P 1'
#
loop_
_entity.id
_entity.type
_entity.pdbx_description
1 polymer ?
#
loop_
_entity_poly.entity_id
_entity_poly.type
_entity_poly.pdbx_seq_one_letter_code
_entity_poly.pdbx_strand_id
1 'polypeptide(L)'
;MRLQILFCVSESGGASYSDLLHLTEEHGVKPNVLAYHIKQLKRSLLIFRGEDKKYRPTDKGRSVVKNLTSLLRDSTSAEKKQWLQSTTQPQRITKDFLLTLFTSLDVPSHTLPALVESVYEGVQSLPLLTIHPSILYDLVNASLIKYGLYPYLAPNIQMGPTAAELDTLLLSTDDLSTVRDDLFNRVVYDHFLQKFLPPLVRDAHYMGKINLENSRNPFLISRIALDSEHHLDLHGESEPRTPLSLAETLSRLSCKISQELEVFGVQDLLSDFNGDEWDTSSLVSYIRRVLAIRRPKLTLGYIYPSKGSPKSSSTERALHQILASASNHRGDLINLVYYLPPSVPFIKEYRNTLGKLVSSLIDQGGNALFANHMFPWQKGHLYFADGLRLPEGGQNTSIAAAFASINLPSLAAESDGNRVLFEESLFQVIGYVTTYFTQKRSILDGTSIHLNSSTAIKEFKLYYYLNLFGVELIPAMIGETPFPDKDSLSILLDLINETKALISETSRETGLDILLSSVKVEEGVEALFKRVIPQDEKGETSGSTILHMEATLQKFFDGGRSPFLSLTYPPLSQMLHEYGDLSDFFSEEEISTLSLHPL
;
A
#
# COMPACT_ATOMS: atom_id res chain seq x y z
N MET A 1 -65.84 -2.08 4.67
CA MET A 1 -66.50 -0.76 4.71
C MET A 1 -65.78 0.30 5.57
N ARG A 2 -65.73 0.22 6.91
CA ARG A 2 -65.05 1.27 7.73
C ARG A 2 -63.57 1.49 7.36
N LEU A 3 -62.85 0.41 7.06
CA LEU A 3 -61.47 0.47 6.57
C LEU A 3 -61.38 1.12 5.18
N GLN A 4 -62.26 0.76 4.24
CA GLN A 4 -62.30 1.35 2.91
C GLN A 4 -62.56 2.87 2.96
N ILE A 5 -63.47 3.33 3.83
CA ILE A 5 -63.70 4.75 4.08
C ILE A 5 -62.43 5.43 4.60
N LEU A 6 -61.72 4.78 5.54
CA LEU A 6 -60.49 5.31 6.13
C LEU A 6 -59.33 5.38 5.11
N PHE A 7 -59.20 4.36 4.24
CA PHE A 7 -58.23 4.34 3.14
C PHE A 7 -58.51 5.43 2.11
N CYS A 8 -59.74 5.50 1.60
CA CYS A 8 -60.16 6.52 0.63
C CYS A 8 -59.88 7.95 1.16
N VAL A 9 -60.28 8.23 2.40
CA VAL A 9 -60.06 9.54 3.04
C VAL A 9 -58.57 9.84 3.26
N SER A 10 -57.74 8.82 3.48
CA SER A 10 -56.30 8.97 3.67
C SER A 10 -55.55 9.18 2.36
N GLU A 11 -55.95 8.49 1.29
CA GLU A 11 -55.31 8.58 -0.04
C GLU A 11 -55.67 9.88 -0.76
N SER A 12 -56.92 10.34 -0.64
CA SER A 12 -57.38 11.56 -1.31
C SER A 12 -57.04 12.86 -0.55
N GLY A 13 -56.38 12.76 0.62
CA GLY A 13 -56.15 13.89 1.53
C GLY A 13 -57.43 14.45 2.20
N GLY A 14 -58.57 13.81 1.95
CA GLY A 14 -59.89 14.12 2.50
C GLY A 14 -61.01 13.86 1.51
N ALA A 15 -62.16 13.38 1.99
CA ALA A 15 -63.30 13.02 1.14
C ALA A 15 -64.61 13.61 1.67
N SER A 16 -65.46 14.12 0.79
CA SER A 16 -66.80 14.59 1.14
C SER A 16 -67.77 13.42 1.34
N TYR A 17 -68.95 13.70 1.89
CA TYR A 17 -69.98 12.66 2.04
C TYR A 17 -70.42 12.09 0.68
N SER A 18 -70.52 12.92 -0.36
CA SER A 18 -70.83 12.48 -1.72
C SER A 18 -69.73 11.61 -2.32
N ASP A 19 -68.45 11.94 -2.08
CA ASP A 19 -67.32 11.14 -2.57
C ASP A 19 -67.34 9.73 -1.96
N LEU A 20 -67.63 9.66 -0.65
CA LEU A 20 -67.77 8.41 0.08
C LEU A 20 -69.03 7.64 -0.31
N LEU A 21 -70.10 8.33 -0.68
CA LEU A 21 -71.32 7.70 -1.15
C LEU A 21 -71.10 7.05 -2.52
N HIS A 22 -70.50 7.77 -3.48
CA HIS A 22 -70.17 7.19 -4.78
C HIS A 22 -69.25 5.97 -4.68
N LEU A 23 -68.24 6.01 -3.82
CA LEU A 23 -67.34 4.87 -3.60
C LEU A 23 -68.06 3.64 -3.00
N THR A 24 -69.18 3.84 -2.30
CA THR A 24 -69.93 2.77 -1.66
C THR A 24 -71.21 2.37 -2.40
N GLU A 25 -71.66 3.18 -3.37
CA GLU A 25 -72.75 2.88 -4.30
C GLU A 25 -72.43 1.68 -5.19
N GLU A 26 -71.17 1.55 -5.65
CA GLU A 26 -70.67 0.38 -6.37
C GLU A 26 -70.81 -0.94 -5.57
N HIS A 27 -70.96 -0.82 -4.25
CA HIS A 27 -71.08 -1.94 -3.33
C HIS A 27 -72.50 -2.09 -2.74
N GLY A 28 -73.50 -1.40 -3.32
CA GLY A 28 -74.91 -1.49 -2.93
C GLY A 28 -75.23 -0.91 -1.54
N VAL A 29 -74.37 -0.04 -1.01
CA VAL A 29 -74.53 0.51 0.35
C VAL A 29 -75.55 1.64 0.36
N LYS A 30 -76.58 1.51 1.21
CA LYS A 30 -77.58 2.56 1.42
C LYS A 30 -76.99 3.78 2.16
N PRO A 31 -77.41 5.02 1.85
CA PRO A 31 -76.91 6.24 2.51
C PRO A 31 -76.97 6.18 4.05
N ASN A 32 -78.04 5.63 4.62
CA ASN A 32 -78.20 5.55 6.08
C ASN A 32 -77.15 4.63 6.75
N VAL A 33 -76.67 3.61 6.03
CA VAL A 33 -75.64 2.69 6.49
C VAL A 33 -74.27 3.37 6.44
N LEU A 34 -73.99 4.11 5.36
CA LEU A 34 -72.78 4.94 5.26
C LEU A 34 -72.71 5.98 6.39
N ALA A 35 -73.80 6.69 6.64
CA ALA A 35 -73.90 7.66 7.74
C ALA A 35 -73.59 7.02 9.10
N TYR A 36 -74.07 5.79 9.34
CA TYR A 36 -73.74 5.03 10.55
C TYR A 36 -72.23 4.75 10.68
N HIS A 37 -71.57 4.30 9.61
CA HIS A 37 -70.14 4.00 9.64
C HIS A 37 -69.28 5.26 9.80
N ILE A 38 -69.64 6.35 9.13
CA ILE A 38 -68.98 7.65 9.31
C ILE A 38 -69.15 8.13 10.75
N LYS A 39 -70.36 8.05 11.32
CA LYS A 39 -70.62 8.43 12.72
C LYS A 39 -69.74 7.66 13.71
N GLN A 40 -69.48 6.38 13.44
CA GLN A 40 -68.60 5.55 14.26
C GLN A 40 -67.12 5.91 14.09
N LEU A 41 -66.67 6.17 12.86
CA LEU A 41 -65.30 6.59 12.58
C LEU A 41 -64.98 7.99 13.13
N LYS A 42 -65.96 8.91 13.16
CA LYS A 42 -65.83 10.25 13.77
C LYS A 42 -65.54 10.22 15.27
N ARG A 43 -65.76 9.09 15.95
CA ARG A 43 -65.49 8.99 17.39
C ARG A 43 -63.99 9.05 17.72
N SER A 44 -63.13 8.62 16.80
CA SER A 44 -61.70 8.51 17.09
C SER A 44 -60.75 8.50 15.90
N LEU A 45 -61.24 8.28 14.67
CA LEU A 45 -60.39 8.06 13.50
C LEU A 45 -60.55 9.13 12.41
N LEU A 46 -61.72 9.76 12.31
CA LEU A 46 -62.00 10.83 11.33
C LEU A 46 -62.39 12.15 12.02
N ILE A 47 -62.01 13.26 11.40
CA ILE A 47 -62.48 14.60 11.75
C ILE A 47 -63.17 15.22 10.52
N PHE A 48 -64.29 15.92 10.73
CA PHE A 48 -64.95 16.67 9.67
C PHE A 48 -64.50 18.13 9.74
N ARG A 49 -63.95 18.65 8.65
CA ARG A 49 -63.58 20.07 8.56
C ARG A 49 -64.70 20.83 7.85
N GLY A 50 -65.23 21.84 8.55
CA GLY A 50 -66.37 22.64 8.05
C GLY A 50 -66.01 23.53 6.85
N GLU A 51 -64.74 23.92 6.74
CA GLU A 51 -64.23 24.82 5.68
C GLU A 51 -64.29 24.21 4.29
N ASP A 52 -63.90 22.93 4.14
CA ASP A 52 -63.87 22.21 2.86
C ASP A 52 -64.97 21.14 2.75
N LYS A 53 -65.82 21.00 3.77
CA LYS A 53 -66.87 19.96 3.90
C LYS A 53 -66.33 18.53 3.69
N LYS A 54 -65.06 18.27 4.05
CA LYS A 54 -64.42 16.97 3.89
C LYS A 54 -64.12 16.30 5.23
N TYR A 55 -64.22 14.98 5.23
CA TYR A 55 -63.68 14.12 6.27
C TYR A 55 -62.19 13.93 6.04
N ARG A 56 -61.38 14.04 7.10
CA ARG A 56 -59.93 13.79 7.09
C ARG A 56 -59.57 12.81 8.20
N PRO A 57 -58.49 12.03 8.07
CA PRO A 57 -58.06 11.17 9.16
C PRO A 57 -57.45 12.01 10.28
N THR A 58 -57.78 11.66 11.52
CA THR A 58 -57.05 12.14 12.71
C THR A 58 -55.66 11.50 12.76
N ASP A 59 -54.78 11.92 13.67
CA ASP A 59 -53.45 11.31 13.81
C ASP A 59 -53.55 9.83 14.18
N LYS A 60 -54.53 9.46 15.02
CA LYS A 60 -54.87 8.07 15.31
C LYS A 60 -55.39 7.33 14.07
N GLY A 61 -56.24 7.98 13.27
CA GLY A 61 -56.69 7.46 11.97
C GLY A 61 -55.54 7.19 11.00
N ARG A 62 -54.58 8.12 10.88
CA ARG A 62 -53.39 7.98 10.04
C ARG A 62 -52.49 6.85 10.51
N SER A 63 -52.29 6.72 11.83
CA SER A 63 -51.53 5.60 12.41
C SER A 63 -52.19 4.25 12.13
N VAL A 64 -53.52 4.15 12.24
CA VAL A 64 -54.27 2.91 11.93
C VAL A 64 -54.15 2.54 10.46
N VAL A 65 -54.27 3.50 9.53
CA VAL A 65 -54.07 3.24 8.09
C VAL A 65 -52.64 2.75 7.85
N LYS A 66 -51.62 3.45 8.37
CA LYS A 66 -50.21 3.08 8.20
C LYS A 66 -49.92 1.65 8.70
N ASN A 67 -50.43 1.29 9.87
CA ASN A 67 -50.24 -0.04 10.46
C ASN A 67 -50.99 -1.13 9.71
N LEU A 68 -52.17 -0.83 9.15
CA LEU A 68 -52.91 -1.79 8.33
C LEU A 68 -52.31 -1.95 6.95
N THR A 69 -51.78 -0.88 6.34
CA THR A 69 -51.06 -0.96 5.07
C THR A 69 -49.78 -1.78 5.22
N SER A 70 -49.04 -1.63 6.33
CA SER A 70 -47.88 -2.49 6.60
C SER A 70 -48.32 -3.95 6.75
N LEU A 71 -49.33 -4.24 7.59
CA LEU A 71 -49.84 -5.61 7.76
C LEU A 71 -50.39 -6.24 6.46
N LEU A 72 -51.02 -5.44 5.59
CA LEU A 72 -51.52 -5.90 4.29
C LEU A 72 -50.38 -6.12 3.28
N ARG A 73 -49.31 -5.32 3.35
CA ARG A 73 -48.10 -5.52 2.56
C ARG A 73 -47.33 -6.77 3.02
N ASP A 74 -47.28 -7.00 4.33
CA ASP A 74 -46.66 -8.17 4.95
C ASP A 74 -47.45 -9.46 4.65
N SER A 75 -48.78 -9.37 4.50
CA SER A 75 -49.65 -10.53 4.20
C SER A 75 -49.84 -10.83 2.70
N THR A 76 -49.46 -9.91 1.80
CA THR A 76 -49.53 -10.12 0.33
C THR A 76 -48.17 -10.38 -0.33
N SER A 77 -47.06 -10.17 0.39
CA SER A 77 -45.74 -10.61 -0.04
C SER A 77 -45.61 -12.12 0.14
N ALA A 78 -46.02 -12.90 -0.86
CA ALA A 78 -45.52 -14.26 -0.98
C ALA A 78 -43.99 -14.21 -0.88
N GLU A 79 -43.43 -14.89 0.12
CA GLU A 79 -42.00 -14.95 0.39
C GLU A 79 -41.23 -15.18 -0.92
N LYS A 80 -40.45 -14.17 -1.35
CA LYS A 80 -39.74 -14.26 -2.62
C LYS A 80 -38.71 -15.37 -2.48
N LYS A 81 -38.74 -16.33 -3.39
CA LYS A 81 -37.71 -17.37 -3.48
C LYS A 81 -36.44 -16.75 -4.06
N GLN A 82 -35.63 -16.17 -3.19
CA GLN A 82 -34.35 -15.57 -3.54
C GLN A 82 -33.20 -16.54 -3.31
N TRP A 83 -32.21 -16.48 -4.20
CA TRP A 83 -31.08 -17.40 -4.26
C TRP A 83 -29.77 -16.63 -4.19
N LEU A 84 -28.80 -17.18 -3.49
CA LEU A 84 -27.43 -16.69 -3.48
C LEU A 84 -26.72 -17.15 -4.76
N GLN A 85 -26.13 -16.19 -5.47
CA GLN A 85 -25.29 -16.46 -6.62
C GLN A 85 -23.99 -17.15 -6.15
N SER A 86 -23.67 -18.29 -6.75
CA SER A 86 -22.50 -19.10 -6.41
C SER A 86 -21.96 -19.77 -7.66
N THR A 87 -20.64 -19.95 -7.71
CA THR A 87 -19.93 -20.63 -8.81
C THR A 87 -20.05 -22.15 -8.74
N THR A 88 -20.43 -22.71 -7.58
CA THR A 88 -20.54 -24.16 -7.37
C THR A 88 -21.99 -24.62 -7.41
N GLN A 89 -22.85 -24.10 -6.54
CA GLN A 89 -24.28 -24.41 -6.48
C GLN A 89 -25.10 -23.23 -5.94
N PRO A 90 -26.23 -22.87 -6.58
CA PRO A 90 -27.10 -21.81 -6.08
C PRO A 90 -27.77 -22.23 -4.77
N GLN A 91 -27.60 -21.42 -3.73
CA GLN A 91 -28.14 -21.71 -2.39
C GLN A 91 -29.33 -20.82 -2.09
N ARG A 92 -30.45 -21.38 -1.62
CA ARG A 92 -31.63 -20.57 -1.27
C ARG A 92 -31.35 -19.76 0.00
N ILE A 93 -31.69 -18.49 -0.01
CA ILE A 93 -31.56 -17.63 1.18
C ILE A 93 -32.81 -17.85 2.04
N THR A 94 -32.61 -18.49 3.19
CA THR A 94 -33.64 -18.74 4.22
C THR A 94 -33.17 -18.20 5.56
N LYS A 95 -34.07 -18.06 6.53
CA LYS A 95 -33.71 -17.69 7.90
C LYS A 95 -32.72 -18.68 8.53
N ASP A 96 -32.87 -19.98 8.26
CA ASP A 96 -31.94 -21.02 8.74
C ASP A 96 -30.54 -20.89 8.13
N PHE A 97 -30.47 -20.53 6.84
CA PHE A 97 -29.20 -20.23 6.19
C PHE A 97 -28.51 -19.04 6.84
N LEU A 98 -29.24 -17.93 7.08
CA LEU A 98 -28.71 -16.75 7.75
C LEU A 98 -28.31 -17.05 9.21
N LEU A 99 -29.07 -17.89 9.91
CA LEU A 99 -28.74 -18.33 11.25
C LEU A 99 -27.41 -19.10 11.26
N THR A 100 -27.22 -20.01 10.30
CA THR A 100 -25.96 -20.74 10.13
C THR A 100 -24.80 -19.80 9.82
N LEU A 101 -25.04 -18.81 8.94
CA LEU A 101 -24.06 -17.78 8.60
C LEU A 101 -23.63 -16.99 9.85
N PHE A 102 -24.58 -16.45 10.63
CA PHE A 102 -24.24 -15.70 11.83
C PHE A 102 -23.62 -16.55 12.94
N THR A 103 -24.00 -17.82 13.04
CA THR A 103 -23.37 -18.76 13.98
C THR A 103 -21.92 -19.02 13.59
N SER A 104 -21.61 -19.08 12.29
CA SER A 104 -20.23 -19.21 11.80
C SER A 104 -19.36 -17.95 12.02
N LEU A 105 -20.00 -16.81 12.31
CA LEU A 105 -19.34 -15.57 12.70
C LEU A 105 -19.19 -15.43 14.22
N ASP A 106 -19.49 -16.49 15.00
CA ASP A 106 -19.46 -16.51 16.47
C ASP A 106 -20.33 -15.41 17.14
N VAL A 107 -21.39 -14.95 16.46
CA VAL A 107 -22.29 -13.93 16.99
C VAL A 107 -23.06 -14.48 18.21
N PRO A 108 -23.20 -13.71 19.31
CA PRO A 108 -23.88 -14.17 20.51
C PRO A 108 -25.30 -14.64 20.24
N SER A 109 -25.66 -15.81 20.77
CA SER A 109 -26.93 -16.48 20.48
C SER A 109 -28.19 -15.64 20.78
N HIS A 110 -28.11 -14.72 21.75
CA HIS A 110 -29.21 -13.84 22.13
C HIS A 110 -29.53 -12.75 21.10
N THR A 111 -28.58 -12.37 20.22
CA THR A 111 -28.80 -11.35 19.17
C THR A 111 -29.17 -11.96 17.82
N LEU A 112 -28.94 -13.26 17.63
CA LEU A 112 -29.17 -13.98 16.37
C LEU A 112 -30.59 -13.80 15.80
N PRO A 113 -31.69 -13.96 16.57
CA PRO A 113 -33.03 -13.87 15.99
C PRO A 113 -33.33 -12.49 15.39
N ALA A 114 -32.90 -11.42 16.07
CA ALA A 114 -33.11 -10.04 15.61
C ALA A 114 -32.26 -9.71 14.37
N LEU A 115 -31.03 -10.20 14.32
CA LEU A 115 -30.14 -10.03 13.18
C LEU A 115 -30.62 -10.80 11.95
N VAL A 116 -31.00 -12.07 12.14
CA VAL A 116 -31.57 -12.91 11.06
C VAL A 116 -32.80 -12.24 10.48
N GLU A 117 -33.71 -11.74 11.31
CA GLU A 117 -34.90 -11.04 10.84
C GLU A 117 -34.54 -9.78 10.05
N SER A 118 -33.65 -8.94 10.60
CA SER A 118 -33.22 -7.70 9.96
C SER A 118 -32.58 -7.93 8.58
N VAL A 119 -31.71 -8.92 8.45
CA VAL A 119 -31.06 -9.24 7.16
C VAL A 119 -32.05 -9.89 6.21
N TYR A 120 -32.92 -10.77 6.71
CA TYR A 120 -33.93 -11.44 5.89
C TYR A 120 -34.93 -10.45 5.29
N GLU A 121 -35.43 -9.51 6.08
CA GLU A 121 -36.29 -8.42 5.60
C GLU A 121 -35.56 -7.54 4.58
N GLY A 122 -34.29 -7.22 4.83
CA GLY A 122 -33.44 -6.50 3.89
C GLY A 122 -33.34 -7.22 2.54
N VAL A 123 -33.08 -8.52 2.55
CA VAL A 123 -33.04 -9.39 1.36
C VAL A 123 -34.39 -9.40 0.62
N GLN A 124 -35.49 -9.63 1.33
CA GLN A 124 -36.84 -9.70 0.75
C GLN A 124 -37.29 -8.37 0.12
N SER A 125 -36.77 -7.24 0.62
CA SER A 125 -37.04 -5.92 0.07
C SER A 125 -36.43 -5.70 -1.31
N LEU A 126 -35.35 -6.42 -1.66
CA LEU A 126 -34.67 -6.27 -2.94
C LEU A 126 -35.56 -6.75 -4.11
N PRO A 127 -35.48 -6.10 -5.28
CA PRO A 127 -36.19 -6.52 -6.49
C PRO A 127 -35.49 -7.69 -7.22
N LEU A 128 -34.46 -8.29 -6.63
CA LEU A 128 -33.61 -9.30 -7.26
C LEU A 128 -34.02 -10.72 -6.86
N LEU A 129 -34.05 -11.66 -7.82
CA LEU A 129 -34.25 -13.09 -7.56
C LEU A 129 -32.94 -13.80 -7.18
N THR A 130 -31.82 -13.35 -7.73
CA THR A 130 -30.48 -13.82 -7.41
C THR A 130 -29.69 -12.70 -6.77
N ILE A 131 -29.09 -12.97 -5.61
CA ILE A 131 -28.35 -12.00 -4.80
C ILE A 131 -26.87 -12.38 -4.87
N HIS A 132 -26.04 -11.40 -5.25
CA HIS A 132 -24.59 -11.57 -5.22
C HIS A 132 -24.10 -11.65 -3.76
N PRO A 133 -23.10 -12.49 -3.42
CA PRO A 133 -22.61 -12.63 -2.05
C PRO A 133 -22.24 -11.30 -1.39
N SER A 134 -21.60 -10.37 -2.12
CA SER A 134 -21.25 -9.05 -1.57
C SER A 134 -22.46 -8.29 -1.03
N ILE A 135 -23.59 -8.27 -1.74
CA ILE A 135 -24.82 -7.57 -1.32
C ILE A 135 -25.38 -8.19 -0.04
N LEU A 136 -25.36 -9.53 0.04
CA LEU A 136 -25.79 -10.23 1.24
C LEU A 136 -24.90 -9.86 2.43
N TYR A 137 -23.59 -9.89 2.25
CA TYR A 137 -22.65 -9.53 3.30
C TYR A 137 -22.74 -8.05 3.68
N ASP A 138 -23.02 -7.14 2.74
CA ASP A 138 -23.27 -5.72 3.03
C ASP A 138 -24.48 -5.56 3.96
N LEU A 139 -25.57 -6.27 3.69
CA LEU A 139 -26.75 -6.29 4.57
C LEU A 139 -26.42 -6.87 5.95
N VAL A 140 -25.63 -7.96 5.99
CA VAL A 140 -25.16 -8.56 7.25
C VAL A 140 -24.33 -7.56 8.06
N ASN A 141 -23.33 -6.91 7.45
CA ASN A 141 -22.48 -5.94 8.15
C ASN A 141 -23.26 -4.69 8.55
N ALA A 142 -24.17 -4.19 7.72
CA ALA A 142 -25.05 -3.08 8.08
C ALA A 142 -25.92 -3.43 9.31
N SER A 143 -26.45 -4.65 9.37
CA SER A 143 -27.17 -5.15 10.55
C SER A 143 -26.24 -5.25 11.76
N LEU A 144 -25.05 -5.86 11.65
CA LEU A 144 -24.11 -5.96 12.77
C LEU A 144 -23.70 -4.58 13.31
N ILE A 145 -23.43 -3.60 12.45
CA ILE A 145 -23.15 -2.21 12.83
C ILE A 145 -24.33 -1.60 13.59
N LYS A 146 -25.56 -1.75 13.06
CA LYS A 146 -26.78 -1.23 13.69
C LYS A 146 -26.99 -1.75 15.11
N TYR A 147 -26.58 -3.00 15.39
CA TYR A 147 -26.65 -3.61 16.71
C TYR A 147 -25.36 -3.43 17.57
N GLY A 148 -24.38 -2.67 17.09
CA GLY A 148 -23.12 -2.41 17.81
C GLY A 148 -22.17 -3.61 17.88
N LEU A 149 -22.33 -4.59 17.00
CA LEU A 149 -21.60 -5.87 16.97
C LEU A 149 -20.39 -5.81 16.02
N TYR A 150 -19.59 -4.75 16.13
CA TYR A 150 -18.39 -4.51 15.31
C TYR A 150 -17.36 -5.66 15.31
N PRO A 151 -17.13 -6.40 16.42
CA PRO A 151 -16.16 -7.50 16.42
C PRO A 151 -16.53 -8.68 15.49
N TYR A 152 -17.81 -8.78 15.11
CA TYR A 152 -18.35 -9.90 14.35
C TYR A 152 -18.61 -9.56 12.88
N LEU A 153 -18.16 -8.40 12.42
CA LEU A 153 -18.29 -7.99 11.02
C LEU A 153 -17.74 -9.09 10.13
N ALA A 154 -18.55 -9.53 9.17
CA ALA A 154 -18.15 -10.56 8.24
C ALA A 154 -16.90 -10.09 7.50
N PRO A 155 -15.76 -10.80 7.61
CA PRO A 155 -14.57 -10.47 6.87
C PRO A 155 -14.81 -10.73 5.38
N ASN A 156 -14.05 -10.06 4.52
CA ASN A 156 -13.94 -10.35 3.09
C ASN A 156 -15.07 -9.87 2.15
N ILE A 157 -15.85 -8.84 2.53
CA ILE A 157 -16.93 -8.32 1.67
C ILE A 157 -16.42 -7.76 0.33
N GLN A 158 -15.23 -7.17 0.35
CA GLN A 158 -14.51 -6.73 -0.83
C GLN A 158 -13.06 -7.18 -0.67
N MET A 159 -12.72 -8.33 -1.23
CA MET A 159 -11.34 -8.71 -1.51
C MET A 159 -11.12 -8.59 -3.00
N GLY A 160 -10.02 -7.97 -3.39
CA GLY A 160 -9.67 -7.72 -4.77
C GLY A 160 -10.29 -6.43 -5.33
N PRO A 161 -9.99 -6.12 -6.59
CA PRO A 161 -10.32 -4.83 -7.18
C PRO A 161 -11.82 -4.66 -7.46
N THR A 162 -12.24 -3.40 -7.49
CA THR A 162 -13.58 -3.02 -7.98
C THR A 162 -13.73 -3.32 -9.48
N ALA A 163 -14.97 -3.39 -9.98
CA ALA A 163 -15.22 -3.59 -11.41
C ALA A 163 -14.56 -2.50 -12.27
N ALA A 164 -14.60 -1.24 -11.82
CA ALA A 164 -13.95 -0.13 -12.51
C ALA A 164 -12.41 -0.27 -12.53
N GLU A 165 -11.81 -0.74 -11.44
CA GLU A 165 -10.38 -1.03 -11.40
C GLU A 165 -10.01 -2.21 -12.29
N LEU A 166 -10.84 -3.24 -12.36
CA LEU A 166 -10.63 -4.37 -13.26
C LEU A 166 -10.69 -3.93 -14.72
N ASP A 167 -11.68 -3.11 -15.09
CA ASP A 167 -11.76 -2.53 -16.44
C ASP A 167 -10.51 -1.69 -16.75
N THR A 168 -10.07 -0.86 -15.79
CA THR A 168 -8.84 -0.08 -15.93
C THR A 168 -7.61 -0.97 -16.10
N LEU A 169 -7.51 -2.07 -15.34
CA LEU A 169 -6.40 -3.01 -15.41
C LEU A 169 -6.38 -3.77 -16.75
N LEU A 170 -7.55 -4.17 -17.25
CA LEU A 170 -7.69 -4.85 -18.54
C LEU A 170 -7.39 -3.92 -19.72
N LEU A 171 -7.68 -2.62 -19.59
CA LEU A 171 -7.40 -1.61 -20.61
C LEU A 171 -5.96 -1.07 -20.57
N SER A 172 -5.26 -1.19 -19.44
CA SER A 172 -3.92 -0.62 -19.26
C SER A 172 -2.78 -1.55 -19.68
N THR A 173 -3.06 -2.82 -19.98
CA THR A 173 -2.02 -3.79 -20.38
C THR A 173 -2.47 -4.74 -21.48
N ASP A 174 -1.60 -4.97 -22.45
CA ASP A 174 -1.82 -5.96 -23.52
C ASP A 174 -1.53 -7.41 -23.07
N ASP A 175 -1.05 -7.61 -21.82
CA ASP A 175 -0.61 -8.90 -21.33
C ASP A 175 -1.49 -9.41 -20.18
N LEU A 176 -2.36 -10.37 -20.50
CA LEU A 176 -3.28 -11.03 -19.57
C LEU A 176 -2.58 -11.74 -18.39
N SER A 177 -1.32 -12.14 -18.53
CA SER A 177 -0.57 -12.72 -17.41
C SER A 177 -0.30 -11.69 -16.32
N THR A 178 -0.04 -10.43 -16.71
CA THR A 178 0.08 -9.29 -15.79
C THR A 178 -1.21 -9.07 -15.02
N VAL A 179 -2.33 -9.02 -15.76
CA VAL A 179 -3.67 -8.82 -15.19
C VAL A 179 -3.92 -9.90 -14.14
N ARG A 180 -3.72 -11.17 -14.50
CA ARG A 180 -3.93 -12.29 -13.58
C ARG A 180 -3.08 -12.17 -12.32
N ASP A 181 -1.80 -11.89 -12.47
CA ASP A 181 -0.88 -11.83 -11.33
C ASP A 181 -1.21 -10.64 -10.43
N ASP A 182 -1.51 -9.46 -10.99
CA ASP A 182 -1.92 -8.28 -10.21
C ASP A 182 -3.26 -8.51 -9.48
N LEU A 183 -4.23 -9.15 -10.13
CA LEU A 183 -5.50 -9.51 -9.49
C LEU A 183 -5.30 -10.47 -8.32
N PHE A 184 -4.52 -11.53 -8.54
CA PHE A 184 -4.22 -12.51 -7.51
C PHE A 184 -3.50 -11.84 -6.33
N ASN A 185 -2.48 -11.04 -6.62
CA ASN A 185 -1.70 -10.32 -5.63
C ASN A 185 -2.55 -9.38 -4.77
N ARG A 186 -3.49 -8.62 -5.38
CA ARG A 186 -4.44 -7.77 -4.64
C ARG A 186 -5.34 -8.58 -3.71
N VAL A 187 -5.93 -9.66 -4.20
CA VAL A 187 -6.80 -10.53 -3.37
C VAL A 187 -6.02 -11.12 -2.19
N VAL A 188 -4.80 -11.61 -2.43
CA VAL A 188 -3.93 -12.17 -1.39
C VAL A 188 -3.52 -11.10 -0.38
N TYR A 189 -3.25 -9.88 -0.84
CA TYR A 189 -2.90 -8.75 0.00
C TYR A 189 -4.08 -8.30 0.89
N ASP A 190 -5.28 -8.15 0.33
CA ASP A 190 -6.48 -7.82 1.12
C ASP A 190 -6.79 -8.91 2.15
N HIS A 191 -6.66 -10.18 1.76
CA HIS A 191 -6.80 -11.28 2.69
C HIS A 191 -5.80 -11.18 3.85
N PHE A 192 -4.55 -10.83 3.55
CA PHE A 192 -3.52 -10.64 4.56
C PHE A 192 -3.90 -9.50 5.54
N LEU A 193 -4.28 -8.34 5.02
CA LEU A 193 -4.70 -7.19 5.81
C LEU A 193 -5.87 -7.52 6.74
N GLN A 194 -6.85 -8.28 6.26
CA GLN A 194 -8.06 -8.58 7.01
C GLN A 194 -7.88 -9.70 8.03
N LYS A 195 -7.03 -10.69 7.73
CA LYS A 195 -6.88 -11.90 8.57
C LYS A 195 -5.72 -11.82 9.54
N PHE A 196 -4.61 -11.21 9.15
CA PHE A 196 -3.36 -11.27 9.92
C PHE A 196 -3.06 -9.99 10.68
N LEU A 197 -3.67 -8.86 10.31
CA LEU A 197 -3.43 -7.59 10.99
C LEU A 197 -4.57 -7.18 11.92
N PRO A 198 -4.25 -6.55 13.07
CA PRO A 198 -5.27 -5.96 13.93
C PRO A 198 -6.07 -4.87 13.22
N PRO A 199 -7.34 -4.65 13.60
CA PRO A 199 -8.21 -3.65 12.96
C PRO A 199 -7.57 -2.26 12.89
N LEU A 200 -6.93 -1.78 13.96
CA LEU A 200 -6.32 -0.45 13.99
C LEU A 200 -5.21 -0.28 12.96
N VAL A 201 -4.38 -1.30 12.75
CA VAL A 201 -3.29 -1.27 11.76
C VAL A 201 -3.87 -1.25 10.35
N ARG A 202 -4.87 -2.11 10.11
CA ARG A 202 -5.57 -2.20 8.83
C ARG A 202 -6.30 -0.90 8.49
N ASP A 203 -7.00 -0.32 9.45
CA ASP A 203 -7.77 0.90 9.26
C ASP A 203 -6.82 2.09 9.04
N ALA A 204 -5.69 2.17 9.75
CA ALA A 204 -4.64 3.15 9.47
C ALA A 204 -4.07 3.02 8.04
N HIS A 205 -3.97 1.79 7.53
CA HIS A 205 -3.58 1.55 6.14
C HIS A 205 -4.63 2.05 5.13
N TYR A 206 -5.90 1.69 5.31
CA TYR A 206 -6.97 2.14 4.42
C TYR A 206 -7.22 3.65 4.47
N MET A 207 -6.96 4.28 5.62
CA MET A 207 -7.03 5.73 5.77
C MET A 207 -5.84 6.46 5.14
N GLY A 208 -4.81 5.75 4.68
CA GLY A 208 -3.61 6.35 4.10
C GLY A 208 -2.70 7.02 5.13
N LYS A 209 -2.84 6.70 6.43
CA LYS A 209 -1.90 7.12 7.48
C LYS A 209 -0.58 6.34 7.38
N ILE A 210 -0.71 5.07 7.03
CA ILE A 210 0.41 4.19 6.70
C ILE A 210 0.19 3.49 5.37
N ASN A 211 1.28 3.16 4.71
CA ASN A 211 1.28 2.23 3.60
C ASN A 211 2.11 1.01 3.97
N LEU A 212 1.51 -0.17 4.02
CA LEU A 212 2.22 -1.41 4.31
C LEU A 212 2.77 -1.96 3.00
N GLU A 213 3.99 -1.57 2.65
CA GLU A 213 4.59 -1.97 1.39
C GLU A 213 4.94 -3.46 1.41
N ASN A 214 4.02 -4.23 0.82
CA ASN A 214 4.30 -5.45 0.09
C ASN A 214 3.22 -5.64 -0.99
N SER A 215 3.17 -4.68 -1.93
CA SER A 215 2.11 -4.45 -2.94
C SER A 215 1.80 -5.64 -3.85
N ARG A 216 2.56 -6.73 -3.77
CA ARG A 216 2.37 -7.92 -4.60
C ARG A 216 2.14 -9.19 -3.80
N ASN A 217 2.90 -9.45 -2.73
CA ASN A 217 2.65 -10.65 -1.93
C ASN A 217 3.21 -10.53 -0.50
N PRO A 218 2.34 -10.35 0.51
CA PRO A 218 2.76 -10.19 1.90
C PRO A 218 3.28 -11.48 2.54
N PHE A 219 3.30 -12.61 1.83
CA PHE A 219 3.91 -13.86 2.28
C PHE A 219 5.33 -14.07 1.73
N LEU A 220 5.81 -13.18 0.87
CA LEU A 220 7.17 -13.21 0.31
C LEU A 220 8.07 -12.15 0.94
N ILE A 221 9.39 -12.34 0.85
CA ILE A 221 10.36 -11.33 1.22
C ILE A 221 10.24 -10.13 0.28
N SER A 222 10.41 -8.91 0.79
CA SER A 222 10.30 -7.72 -0.06
C SER A 222 11.51 -7.57 -1.00
N ARG A 223 12.74 -7.50 -0.46
CA ARG A 223 13.97 -7.38 -1.28
C ARG A 223 15.12 -8.21 -0.71
N ILE A 224 16.00 -8.66 -1.60
CA ILE A 224 17.22 -9.39 -1.24
C ILE A 224 18.39 -8.75 -1.96
N ALA A 225 19.52 -8.58 -1.27
CA ALA A 225 20.79 -8.24 -1.88
C ALA A 225 21.77 -9.41 -1.75
N LEU A 226 22.36 -9.81 -2.87
CA LEU A 226 23.34 -10.87 -2.94
C LEU A 226 24.71 -10.28 -3.22
N ASP A 227 25.68 -10.60 -2.36
CA ASP A 227 27.08 -10.42 -2.67
C ASP A 227 27.55 -11.58 -3.55
N SER A 228 28.05 -11.24 -4.73
CA SER A 228 28.55 -12.23 -5.69
C SER A 228 29.76 -13.03 -5.20
N GLU A 229 30.59 -12.47 -4.31
CA GLU A 229 31.76 -13.18 -3.79
C GLU A 229 31.33 -14.23 -2.75
N HIS A 230 30.40 -13.88 -1.87
CA HIS A 230 30.09 -14.64 -0.65
C HIS A 230 28.81 -15.47 -0.71
N HIS A 231 27.83 -15.13 -1.55
CA HIS A 231 26.48 -15.71 -1.47
C HIS A 231 26.05 -16.52 -2.69
N LEU A 232 26.82 -16.49 -3.78
CA LEU A 232 26.60 -17.32 -4.97
C LEU A 232 27.50 -18.55 -4.96
N ASP A 233 27.38 -19.37 -3.91
CA ASP A 233 27.96 -20.70 -3.88
C ASP A 233 26.98 -21.69 -4.54
N LEU A 234 27.00 -21.67 -5.88
CA LEU A 234 25.88 -22.13 -6.71
C LEU A 234 25.57 -23.63 -6.63
N HIS A 235 26.53 -24.46 -6.25
CA HIS A 235 26.36 -25.88 -5.90
C HIS A 235 27.69 -26.30 -5.24
N GLY A 236 27.68 -26.54 -3.93
CA GLY A 236 28.87 -26.65 -3.08
C GLY A 236 30.18 -27.08 -3.76
N GLU A 237 31.17 -26.19 -3.72
CA GLU A 237 32.61 -26.31 -4.00
C GLU A 237 33.09 -27.10 -5.25
N SER A 238 32.23 -27.74 -6.05
CA SER A 238 32.67 -28.75 -7.03
C SER A 238 32.14 -28.59 -8.46
N GLU A 239 31.12 -27.77 -8.69
CA GLU A 239 30.67 -27.46 -10.06
C GLU A 239 31.12 -26.05 -10.50
N PRO A 240 31.57 -25.89 -11.77
CA PRO A 240 31.94 -24.59 -12.28
C PRO A 240 30.74 -23.64 -12.23
N ARG A 241 30.96 -22.39 -11.82
CA ARG A 241 29.96 -21.32 -11.97
C ARG A 241 29.65 -21.22 -13.48
N THR A 242 28.43 -21.59 -13.88
CA THR A 242 27.96 -21.48 -15.25
C THR A 242 26.93 -20.35 -15.33
N PRO A 243 26.70 -19.75 -16.52
CA PRO A 243 25.60 -18.80 -16.64
C PRO A 243 24.28 -19.42 -16.21
N LEU A 244 24.10 -20.71 -16.52
CA LEU A 244 22.90 -21.51 -16.28
C LEU A 244 22.66 -21.86 -14.79
N SER A 245 23.72 -21.98 -13.98
CA SER A 245 23.54 -22.17 -12.55
C SER A 245 23.17 -20.87 -11.83
N LEU A 246 23.84 -19.76 -12.18
CA LEU A 246 23.53 -18.41 -11.67
C LEU A 246 22.08 -18.07 -11.97
N ALA A 247 21.77 -18.30 -13.23
CA ALA A 247 20.46 -18.29 -13.79
C ALA A 247 19.37 -18.95 -12.95
N GLU A 248 19.48 -20.27 -12.77
CA GLU A 248 18.48 -21.02 -12.02
C GLU A 248 18.35 -20.49 -10.60
N THR A 249 19.44 -20.03 -10.00
CA THR A 249 19.43 -19.42 -8.67
C THR A 249 18.67 -18.11 -8.65
N LEU A 250 18.94 -17.18 -9.57
CA LEU A 250 18.20 -15.94 -9.71
C LEU A 250 16.71 -16.20 -9.98
N SER A 251 16.39 -17.21 -10.80
CA SER A 251 15.00 -17.62 -11.06
C SER A 251 14.30 -18.18 -9.81
N ARG A 252 14.96 -19.07 -9.06
CA ARG A 252 14.43 -19.62 -7.80
C ARG A 252 14.21 -18.51 -6.77
N LEU A 253 15.17 -17.58 -6.62
CA LEU A 253 15.06 -16.44 -5.72
C LEU A 253 13.97 -15.47 -6.16
N SER A 254 13.81 -15.21 -7.46
CA SER A 254 12.73 -14.36 -7.98
C SER A 254 11.32 -14.87 -7.61
N CYS A 255 11.16 -16.18 -7.38
CA CYS A 255 9.91 -16.77 -6.90
C CYS A 255 9.67 -16.58 -5.38
N LYS A 256 10.65 -16.07 -4.64
CA LYS A 256 10.62 -15.87 -3.18
C LYS A 256 10.60 -14.41 -2.77
N ILE A 257 10.71 -13.50 -3.74
CA ILE A 257 10.83 -12.05 -3.55
C ILE A 257 9.63 -11.37 -4.21
N SER A 258 9.10 -10.30 -3.62
CA SER A 258 7.97 -9.56 -4.17
C SER A 258 8.35 -8.28 -4.93
N GLN A 259 9.50 -7.66 -4.63
CA GLN A 259 9.88 -6.37 -5.23
C GLN A 259 11.18 -6.41 -6.03
N GLU A 260 12.33 -6.61 -5.37
CA GLU A 260 13.63 -6.33 -5.99
C GLU A 260 14.73 -7.29 -5.52
N LEU A 261 15.55 -7.73 -6.47
CA LEU A 261 16.75 -8.53 -6.24
C LEU A 261 17.96 -7.72 -6.66
N GLU A 262 18.88 -7.48 -5.73
CA GLU A 262 20.16 -6.84 -6.01
C GLU A 262 21.27 -7.90 -6.09
N VAL A 263 22.15 -7.78 -7.07
CA VAL A 263 23.37 -8.59 -7.21
C VAL A 263 24.57 -7.65 -7.20
N PHE A 264 25.23 -7.56 -6.05
CA PHE A 264 26.41 -6.76 -5.82
C PHE A 264 27.68 -7.46 -6.33
N GLY A 265 28.62 -6.68 -6.88
CA GLY A 265 29.89 -7.19 -7.40
C GLY A 265 29.76 -7.92 -8.74
N VAL A 266 28.80 -7.53 -9.58
CA VAL A 266 28.51 -8.25 -10.84
C VAL A 266 29.74 -8.38 -11.75
N GLN A 267 30.73 -7.49 -11.64
CA GLN A 267 31.97 -7.58 -12.40
C GLN A 267 32.78 -8.84 -12.13
N ASP A 268 32.73 -9.37 -10.91
CA ASP A 268 33.50 -10.55 -10.52
C ASP A 268 32.87 -11.80 -11.14
N LEU A 269 31.53 -11.89 -11.12
CA LEU A 269 30.76 -12.88 -11.88
C LEU A 269 31.12 -12.83 -13.36
N LEU A 270 31.04 -11.65 -13.98
CA LEU A 270 31.32 -11.48 -15.41
C LEU A 270 32.77 -11.81 -15.76
N SER A 271 33.70 -11.62 -14.82
CA SER A 271 35.11 -11.92 -15.03
C SER A 271 35.41 -13.42 -15.03
N ASP A 272 34.69 -14.21 -14.22
CA ASP A 272 34.76 -15.68 -14.23
C ASP A 272 34.27 -16.27 -15.57
N PHE A 273 33.45 -15.52 -16.31
CA PHE A 273 32.84 -15.94 -17.57
C PHE A 273 33.61 -15.52 -18.84
N ASN A 274 34.68 -14.73 -18.74
CA ASN A 274 35.43 -14.17 -19.86
C ASN A 274 36.38 -15.17 -20.60
N GLY A 275 36.03 -16.46 -20.64
CA GLY A 275 36.61 -17.39 -21.63
C GLY A 275 35.97 -17.18 -23.01
N ASP A 276 36.70 -17.47 -24.09
CA ASP A 276 36.35 -17.23 -25.51
C ASP A 276 34.99 -17.80 -26.02
N GLU A 277 34.16 -18.40 -25.16
CA GLU A 277 32.92 -19.10 -25.53
C GLU A 277 31.62 -18.32 -25.24
N TRP A 278 31.67 -17.14 -24.63
CA TRP A 278 30.45 -16.43 -24.24
C TRP A 278 29.98 -15.40 -25.27
N ASP A 279 28.76 -15.62 -25.76
CA ASP A 279 27.97 -14.61 -26.46
C ASP A 279 27.20 -13.79 -25.42
N THR A 280 27.49 -12.48 -25.31
CA THR A 280 26.74 -11.54 -24.45
C THR A 280 25.23 -11.56 -24.74
N SER A 281 24.83 -11.96 -25.95
CA SER A 281 23.41 -12.18 -26.30
C SER A 281 22.75 -13.29 -25.46
N SER A 282 23.51 -14.32 -25.06
CA SER A 282 23.02 -15.45 -24.26
C SER A 282 22.74 -15.03 -22.82
N LEU A 283 23.62 -14.24 -22.19
CA LEU A 283 23.39 -13.68 -20.86
C LEU A 283 22.20 -12.71 -20.83
N VAL A 284 22.06 -11.88 -21.86
CA VAL A 284 20.91 -10.98 -22.01
C VAL A 284 19.61 -11.76 -22.16
N SER A 285 19.57 -12.74 -23.06
CA SER A 285 18.44 -13.68 -23.23
C SER A 285 18.11 -14.39 -21.92
N TYR A 286 19.14 -14.69 -21.14
CA TYR A 286 19.02 -15.35 -19.86
C TYR A 286 18.38 -14.45 -18.78
N ILE A 287 18.92 -13.26 -18.56
CA ILE A 287 18.37 -12.27 -17.62
C ILE A 287 16.92 -11.95 -17.99
N ARG A 288 16.62 -11.85 -19.30
CA ARG A 288 15.24 -11.71 -19.80
C ARG A 288 14.33 -12.84 -19.34
N ARG A 289 14.77 -14.10 -19.36
CA ARG A 289 13.96 -15.23 -18.90
C ARG A 289 13.67 -15.17 -17.40
N VAL A 290 14.63 -14.75 -16.57
CA VAL A 290 14.40 -14.56 -15.12
C VAL A 290 13.34 -13.50 -14.88
N LEU A 291 13.51 -12.34 -15.54
CA LEU A 291 12.61 -11.20 -15.38
C LEU A 291 11.21 -11.47 -15.92
N ALA A 292 11.07 -12.29 -16.96
CA ALA A 292 9.79 -12.62 -17.58
C ALA A 292 8.84 -13.44 -16.67
N ILE A 293 9.35 -14.22 -15.70
CA ILE A 293 8.52 -15.20 -14.96
C ILE A 293 7.77 -14.57 -13.78
N ARG A 294 8.36 -13.59 -13.06
CA ARG A 294 7.75 -12.98 -11.85
C ARG A 294 7.94 -11.48 -11.71
N ARG A 295 8.75 -10.86 -12.58
CA ARG A 295 8.99 -9.41 -12.62
C ARG A 295 9.45 -8.72 -11.32
N PRO A 296 10.28 -9.33 -10.44
CA PRO A 296 11.04 -8.49 -9.54
C PRO A 296 11.97 -7.59 -10.36
N LYS A 297 12.23 -6.38 -9.88
CA LYS A 297 13.31 -5.55 -10.42
C LYS A 297 14.65 -6.23 -10.11
N LEU A 298 15.55 -6.22 -11.07
CA LEU A 298 16.93 -6.69 -10.89
C LEU A 298 17.84 -5.47 -10.83
N THR A 299 18.56 -5.32 -9.74
CA THR A 299 19.57 -4.27 -9.58
C THR A 299 20.94 -4.89 -9.63
N LEU A 300 21.76 -4.41 -10.55
CA LEU A 300 23.14 -4.86 -10.70
C LEU A 300 24.05 -3.85 -9.99
N GLY A 301 24.80 -4.30 -9.01
CA GLY A 301 25.81 -3.50 -8.32
C GLY A 301 27.16 -3.70 -8.99
N TYR A 302 27.73 -2.63 -9.55
CA TYR A 302 29.04 -2.62 -10.19
C TYR A 302 30.05 -1.83 -9.36
N ILE A 303 31.13 -2.49 -8.94
CA ILE A 303 32.23 -1.82 -8.24
C ILE A 303 33.12 -1.15 -9.28
N TYR A 304 33.14 0.18 -9.24
CA TYR A 304 33.95 0.96 -10.16
C TYR A 304 35.45 0.71 -9.88
N PRO A 305 36.25 0.34 -10.88
CA PRO A 305 37.63 -0.03 -10.66
C PRO A 305 38.47 1.18 -10.22
N SER A 306 39.34 0.98 -9.23
CA SER A 306 40.43 1.92 -8.95
C SER A 306 41.42 1.91 -10.12
N LYS A 307 41.96 3.09 -10.48
CA LYS A 307 42.88 3.25 -11.64
C LYS A 307 43.97 2.17 -11.63
N GLY A 308 44.09 1.42 -12.73
CA GLY A 308 45.16 0.44 -12.95
C GLY A 308 44.72 -1.02 -13.02
N SER A 309 43.44 -1.35 -12.80
CA SER A 309 42.94 -2.71 -13.05
C SER A 309 42.72 -2.95 -14.56
N PRO A 310 43.41 -3.89 -15.20
CA PRO A 310 43.27 -4.17 -16.64
C PRO A 310 41.95 -4.88 -17.02
N LYS A 311 41.08 -5.17 -16.05
CA LYS A 311 39.82 -5.93 -16.24
C LYS A 311 38.61 -5.08 -16.65
N SER A 312 38.72 -3.75 -16.74
CA SER A 312 37.53 -2.87 -16.74
C SER A 312 36.77 -2.76 -18.08
N SER A 313 37.46 -2.73 -19.22
CA SER A 313 36.81 -2.28 -20.47
C SER A 313 35.88 -3.29 -21.14
N SER A 314 36.08 -4.60 -20.97
CA SER A 314 35.22 -5.64 -21.55
C SER A 314 33.97 -5.86 -20.70
N THR A 315 34.13 -5.90 -19.38
CA THR A 315 33.03 -6.05 -18.42
C THR A 315 32.09 -4.85 -18.45
N GLU A 316 32.62 -3.63 -18.51
CA GLU A 316 31.83 -2.42 -18.67
C GLU A 316 31.03 -2.43 -19.99
N ARG A 317 31.68 -2.83 -21.11
CA ARG A 317 30.99 -3.01 -22.39
C ARG A 317 29.88 -4.06 -22.32
N ALA A 318 30.10 -5.19 -21.65
CA ALA A 318 29.08 -6.22 -21.47
C ALA A 318 27.89 -5.70 -20.65
N LEU A 319 28.13 -4.97 -19.56
CA LEU A 319 27.07 -4.34 -18.75
C LEU A 319 26.25 -3.33 -19.57
N HIS A 320 26.91 -2.47 -20.35
CA HIS A 320 26.21 -1.55 -21.24
C HIS A 320 25.40 -2.28 -22.31
N GLN A 321 25.89 -3.39 -22.86
CA GLN A 321 25.12 -4.22 -23.79
C GLN A 321 23.89 -4.85 -23.11
N ILE A 322 24.01 -5.27 -21.85
CA ILE A 322 22.88 -5.80 -21.07
C ILE A 322 21.82 -4.71 -20.85
N LEU A 323 22.23 -3.52 -20.42
CA LEU A 323 21.34 -2.38 -20.22
C LEU A 323 20.67 -1.94 -21.52
N ALA A 324 21.43 -1.74 -22.59
CA ALA A 324 20.88 -1.35 -23.90
C ALA A 324 19.92 -2.41 -24.45
N SER A 325 20.16 -3.68 -24.16
CA SER A 325 19.26 -4.76 -24.57
C SER A 325 18.01 -4.85 -23.70
N ALA A 326 18.06 -4.37 -22.46
CA ALA A 326 16.94 -4.34 -21.53
C ALA A 326 16.05 -3.10 -21.74
N SER A 327 16.65 -1.94 -22.01
CA SER A 327 15.92 -0.67 -22.26
C SER A 327 15.02 -0.75 -23.50
N ASN A 328 15.45 -1.49 -24.52
CA ASN A 328 14.65 -1.72 -25.73
C ASN A 328 13.33 -2.47 -25.48
N HIS A 329 13.15 -3.16 -24.34
CA HIS A 329 11.99 -4.00 -24.05
C HIS A 329 11.53 -3.76 -22.59
N ARG A 330 10.77 -2.68 -22.37
CA ARG A 330 10.21 -2.27 -21.05
C ARG A 330 11.31 -1.97 -20.02
N GLY A 331 11.96 -0.82 -20.18
CA GLY A 331 13.16 -0.36 -19.46
C GLY A 331 13.10 -0.17 -17.92
N ASP A 332 12.12 -0.71 -17.21
CA ASP A 332 11.92 -0.49 -15.76
C ASP A 332 12.36 -1.67 -14.88
N LEU A 333 12.82 -2.77 -15.48
CA LEU A 333 13.09 -4.03 -14.77
C LEU A 333 14.56 -4.25 -14.39
N ILE A 334 15.50 -3.54 -15.02
CA ILE A 334 16.93 -3.64 -14.69
C ILE A 334 17.46 -2.27 -14.31
N ASN A 335 18.04 -2.17 -13.12
CA ASN A 335 18.75 -0.98 -12.65
C ASN A 335 20.23 -1.25 -12.48
N LEU A 336 21.04 -0.19 -12.51
CA LEU A 336 22.47 -0.25 -12.28
C LEU A 336 22.89 0.71 -11.17
N VAL A 337 23.66 0.19 -10.22
CA VAL A 337 24.24 0.95 -9.12
C VAL A 337 25.76 0.88 -9.22
N TYR A 338 26.40 2.05 -9.27
CA TYR A 338 27.84 2.20 -9.33
C TYR A 338 28.41 2.48 -7.95
N TYR A 339 29.31 1.61 -7.50
CA TYR A 339 30.01 1.73 -6.23
C TYR A 339 31.37 2.36 -6.43
N LEU A 340 31.57 3.55 -5.87
CA LEU A 340 32.79 4.32 -6.06
C LEU A 340 33.80 3.98 -4.97
N PRO A 341 35.03 3.54 -5.29
CA PRO A 341 35.98 3.07 -4.29
C PRO A 341 36.52 4.22 -3.43
N PRO A 342 36.87 3.95 -2.15
CA PRO A 342 37.31 4.97 -1.20
C PRO A 342 38.66 5.64 -1.53
N SER A 343 39.44 5.05 -2.44
CA SER A 343 40.84 5.42 -2.69
C SER A 343 41.07 6.28 -3.93
N VAL A 344 40.04 6.89 -4.50
CA VAL A 344 40.22 7.77 -5.67
C VAL A 344 40.44 9.20 -5.15
N PRO A 345 41.68 9.74 -5.19
CA PRO A 345 41.85 11.17 -4.95
C PRO A 345 40.95 11.91 -5.96
N PHE A 346 40.26 12.96 -5.50
CA PHE A 346 39.33 13.85 -6.24
C PHE A 346 40.01 14.57 -7.43
N ILE A 347 40.69 13.84 -8.29
CA ILE A 347 41.43 14.34 -9.43
C ILE A 347 40.41 14.56 -10.53
N LYS A 348 40.35 15.78 -11.04
CA LYS A 348 39.70 16.28 -12.28
C LYS A 348 39.39 15.23 -13.38
N GLU A 349 40.20 14.18 -13.52
CA GLU A 349 39.97 13.04 -14.41
C GLU A 349 38.75 12.17 -14.03
N TYR A 350 38.45 12.01 -12.74
CA TYR A 350 37.28 11.30 -12.26
C TYR A 350 35.99 12.02 -12.63
N ARG A 351 35.97 13.35 -12.51
CA ARG A 351 34.86 14.20 -12.98
C ARG A 351 34.61 14.00 -14.48
N ASN A 352 35.66 13.97 -15.30
CA ASN A 352 35.52 13.73 -16.72
C ASN A 352 35.04 12.31 -17.05
N THR A 353 35.47 11.33 -16.25
CA THR A 353 35.10 9.92 -16.45
C THR A 353 33.65 9.67 -16.02
N LEU A 354 33.26 10.13 -14.84
CA LEU A 354 31.91 10.06 -14.32
C LEU A 354 30.95 10.89 -15.18
N GLY A 355 31.39 12.07 -15.65
CA GLY A 355 30.64 12.86 -16.63
C GLY A 355 30.37 12.10 -17.92
N LYS A 356 31.38 11.44 -18.52
CA LYS A 356 31.20 10.61 -19.72
C LYS A 356 30.27 9.41 -19.47
N LEU A 357 30.44 8.74 -18.33
CA LEU A 357 29.63 7.59 -17.94
C LEU A 357 28.16 8.00 -17.77
N VAL A 358 27.90 9.08 -17.02
CA VAL A 358 26.56 9.64 -16.81
C VAL A 358 25.92 10.07 -18.14
N SER A 359 26.65 10.80 -18.99
CA SER A 359 26.15 11.17 -20.33
C SER A 359 25.75 9.94 -21.14
N SER A 360 26.61 8.92 -21.19
CA SER A 360 26.35 7.70 -21.96
C SER A 360 25.17 6.89 -21.42
N LEU A 361 24.94 6.88 -20.10
CA LEU A 361 23.83 6.15 -19.48
C LEU A 361 22.50 6.86 -19.70
N ILE A 362 22.50 8.19 -19.60
CA ILE A 362 21.33 9.03 -19.86
C ILE A 362 20.94 8.95 -21.34
N ASP A 363 21.92 9.00 -22.26
CA ASP A 363 21.68 8.86 -23.70
C ASP A 363 21.05 7.49 -24.06
N GLN A 364 21.22 6.48 -23.19
CA GLN A 364 20.65 5.14 -23.33
C GLN A 364 19.34 4.94 -22.55
N GLY A 365 18.84 5.99 -21.88
CA GLY A 365 17.62 5.96 -21.08
C GLY A 365 17.74 5.21 -19.75
N GLY A 366 18.96 5.00 -19.24
CA GLY A 366 19.20 4.30 -17.99
C GLY A 366 19.12 5.21 -16.76
N ASN A 367 18.52 4.73 -15.68
CA ASN A 367 18.66 5.31 -14.34
C ASN A 367 19.93 4.75 -13.70
N ALA A 368 20.89 5.62 -13.36
CA ALA A 368 22.14 5.25 -12.73
C ALA A 368 22.25 5.89 -11.36
N LEU A 369 22.54 5.08 -10.34
CA LEU A 369 22.82 5.56 -8.99
C LEU A 369 24.28 5.38 -8.65
N PHE A 370 24.79 6.28 -7.83
CA PHE A 370 26.17 6.27 -7.38
C PHE A 370 26.20 6.16 -5.87
N ALA A 371 26.77 5.08 -5.36
CA ALA A 371 27.09 4.90 -3.95
C ALA A 371 28.55 5.31 -3.73
N ASN A 372 28.79 6.28 -2.84
CA ASN A 372 30.12 6.83 -2.62
C ASN A 372 30.74 6.24 -1.34
N HIS A 373 31.50 5.15 -1.49
CA HIS A 373 32.17 4.49 -0.36
C HIS A 373 33.32 5.31 0.25
N MET A 374 33.59 6.54 -0.23
CA MET A 374 34.45 7.49 0.49
C MET A 374 33.82 7.97 1.80
N PHE A 375 32.48 8.01 1.89
CA PHE A 375 31.81 8.42 3.12
C PHE A 375 31.70 7.24 4.09
N PRO A 376 32.18 7.38 5.35
CA PRO A 376 32.15 6.27 6.32
C PRO A 376 30.74 5.72 6.57
N TRP A 377 29.71 6.58 6.52
CA TRP A 377 28.31 6.20 6.72
C TRP A 377 27.66 5.56 5.48
N GLN A 378 28.32 5.60 4.33
CA GLN A 378 27.91 4.89 3.11
C GLN A 378 28.64 3.56 2.95
N LYS A 379 29.82 3.43 3.55
CA LYS A 379 30.60 2.20 3.53
C LYS A 379 29.86 1.09 4.30
N GLY A 380 29.98 -0.15 3.82
CA GLY A 380 29.37 -1.31 4.48
C GLY A 380 27.86 -1.43 4.23
N HIS A 381 27.36 -0.85 3.13
CA HIS A 381 25.95 -0.91 2.76
C HIS A 381 25.81 -1.28 1.28
N LEU A 382 24.80 -2.09 0.99
CA LEU A 382 24.28 -2.41 -0.33
C LEU A 382 23.15 -1.43 -0.68
N TYR A 383 22.95 -1.17 -1.96
CA TYR A 383 22.15 -0.04 -2.44
C TYR A 383 21.19 -0.49 -3.53
N PHE A 384 19.91 -0.18 -3.33
CA PHE A 384 18.87 -0.42 -4.32
C PHE A 384 18.64 0.79 -5.22
N ALA A 385 17.85 0.57 -6.27
CA ALA A 385 17.62 1.54 -7.33
C ALA A 385 16.82 2.79 -6.89
N ASP A 386 16.24 2.77 -5.71
CA ASP A 386 15.52 3.89 -5.10
C ASP A 386 16.36 4.62 -4.03
N GLY A 387 17.62 4.22 -3.81
CA GLY A 387 18.48 4.80 -2.77
C GLY A 387 18.26 4.19 -1.38
N LEU A 388 17.49 3.10 -1.28
CA LEU A 388 17.45 2.29 -0.07
C LEU A 388 18.84 1.71 0.22
N ARG A 389 19.21 1.66 1.50
CA ARG A 389 20.45 1.07 1.99
C ARG A 389 20.18 -0.13 2.84
N LEU A 390 20.94 -1.18 2.60
CA LEU A 390 20.89 -2.41 3.36
C LEU A 390 22.28 -2.70 3.93
N PRO A 391 22.45 -2.83 5.25
CA PRO A 391 23.77 -3.09 5.83
C PRO A 391 24.37 -4.38 5.27
N GLU A 392 25.65 -4.38 4.94
CA GLU A 392 26.37 -5.59 4.53
C GLU A 392 26.43 -6.56 5.72
N GLY A 393 25.93 -7.79 5.51
CA GLY A 393 25.85 -8.81 6.57
C GLY A 393 27.15 -9.58 6.80
N GLY A 394 28.25 -9.19 6.13
CA GLY A 394 29.50 -9.94 6.12
C GLY A 394 29.30 -11.31 5.45
N GLN A 395 29.37 -12.39 6.24
CA GLN A 395 29.09 -13.74 5.76
C GLN A 395 27.59 -14.04 5.60
N ASN A 396 26.71 -13.22 6.19
CA ASN A 396 25.28 -13.41 6.14
C ASN A 396 24.65 -12.62 5.01
N THR A 397 23.69 -13.22 4.32
CA THR A 397 22.90 -12.49 3.31
C THR A 397 21.96 -11.52 4.01
N SER A 398 22.08 -10.23 3.71
CA SER A 398 21.17 -9.22 4.20
C SER A 398 19.88 -9.22 3.39
N ILE A 399 18.74 -9.15 4.08
CA ILE A 399 17.42 -9.25 3.48
C ILE A 399 16.53 -8.13 4.02
N ALA A 400 15.89 -7.39 3.12
CA ALA A 400 14.82 -6.47 3.47
C ALA A 400 13.49 -7.24 3.55
N ALA A 401 13.09 -7.60 4.77
CA ALA A 401 11.94 -8.44 5.03
C ALA A 401 10.61 -7.75 4.71
N ALA A 402 10.51 -6.46 5.03
CA ALA A 402 9.27 -5.68 4.92
C ALA A 402 9.55 -4.18 4.87
N PHE A 403 8.59 -3.46 4.29
CA PHE A 403 8.56 -2.00 4.22
C PHE A 403 7.23 -1.49 4.74
N ALA A 404 7.26 -0.36 5.43
CA ALA A 404 6.07 0.40 5.76
C ALA A 404 6.38 1.89 5.71
N SER A 405 5.53 2.66 5.05
CA SER A 405 5.68 4.11 4.93
C SER A 405 4.68 4.84 5.79
N ILE A 406 5.13 5.83 6.56
CA ILE A 406 4.28 6.74 7.33
C ILE A 406 4.05 7.99 6.50
N ASN A 407 2.77 8.39 6.36
CA ASN A 407 2.38 9.62 5.69
C ASN A 407 2.50 10.81 6.66
N LEU A 408 3.72 11.33 6.83
CA LEU A 408 3.95 12.44 7.76
C LEU A 408 3.13 13.70 7.44
N PRO A 409 2.94 14.11 6.15
CA PRO A 409 2.07 15.24 5.82
C PRO A 409 0.64 15.06 6.34
N SER A 410 0.08 13.86 6.25
CA SER A 410 -1.26 13.60 6.79
C SER A 410 -1.29 13.75 8.32
N LEU A 411 -0.29 13.23 9.02
CA LEU A 411 -0.23 13.37 10.48
C LEU A 411 -0.05 14.83 10.91
N ALA A 412 0.78 15.59 10.19
CA ALA A 412 0.99 17.00 10.45
C ALA A 412 -0.28 17.82 10.20
N ALA A 413 -1.00 17.54 9.11
CA ALA A 413 -2.27 18.20 8.81
C ALA A 413 -3.37 17.88 9.84
N GLU A 414 -3.46 16.64 10.31
CA GLU A 414 -4.39 16.24 11.39
C GLU A 414 -4.07 16.91 12.73
N SER A 415 -2.82 17.30 12.93
CA SER A 415 -2.33 17.93 14.16
C SER A 415 -2.50 19.45 14.16
N ASP A 416 -2.89 20.05 13.03
CA ASP A 416 -3.15 21.50 12.90
C ASP A 416 -2.00 22.37 13.46
N GLY A 417 -0.77 22.02 13.10
CA GLY A 417 0.46 22.69 13.57
C GLY A 417 0.88 22.38 15.01
N ASN A 418 0.11 21.59 15.77
CA ASN A 418 0.47 21.21 17.13
C ASN A 418 1.51 20.08 17.16
N ARG A 419 2.76 20.44 17.50
CA ARG A 419 3.89 19.51 17.58
C ARG A 419 3.66 18.33 18.53
N VAL A 420 3.02 18.55 19.69
CA VAL A 420 2.79 17.48 20.68
C VAL A 420 1.81 16.44 20.13
N LEU A 421 0.71 16.90 19.52
CA LEU A 421 -0.28 15.99 18.90
C LEU A 421 0.31 15.23 17.71
N PHE A 422 1.21 15.87 16.95
CA PHE A 422 1.93 15.22 15.88
C PHE A 422 2.85 14.12 16.39
N GLU A 423 3.63 14.39 17.43
CA GLU A 423 4.53 13.40 18.05
C GLU A 423 3.76 12.21 18.64
N GLU A 424 2.64 12.47 19.32
CA GLU A 424 1.75 11.40 19.83
C GLU A 424 1.19 10.54 18.69
N SER A 425 0.76 11.17 17.59
CA SER A 425 0.25 10.48 16.41
C SER A 425 1.34 9.66 15.72
N LEU A 426 2.54 10.21 15.60
CA LEU A 426 3.71 9.52 15.03
C LEU A 426 4.08 8.30 15.87
N PHE A 427 4.15 8.43 17.19
CA PHE A 427 4.42 7.33 18.11
C PHE A 427 3.38 6.21 17.97
N GLN A 428 2.10 6.57 17.93
CA GLN A 428 1.01 5.62 17.75
C GLN A 428 1.14 4.85 16.43
N VAL A 429 1.44 5.57 15.35
CA VAL A 429 1.58 4.98 14.01
C VAL A 429 2.81 4.07 13.92
N ILE A 430 3.93 4.44 14.56
CA ILE A 430 5.11 3.57 14.67
C ILE A 430 4.75 2.26 15.39
N GLY A 431 3.92 2.32 16.44
CA GLY A 431 3.38 1.12 17.09
C GLY A 431 2.58 0.22 16.14
N TYR A 432 1.79 0.80 15.24
CA TYR A 432 1.06 0.05 14.21
C TYR A 432 1.99 -0.63 13.20
N VAL A 433 3.02 0.09 12.74
CA VAL A 433 4.02 -0.45 11.81
C VAL A 433 4.82 -1.59 12.44
N THR A 434 5.24 -1.43 13.69
CA THR A 434 5.95 -2.48 14.45
C THR A 434 5.09 -3.73 14.63
N THR A 435 3.79 -3.56 14.86
CA THR A 435 2.84 -4.68 14.93
C THR A 435 2.78 -5.43 13.60
N TYR A 436 2.74 -4.70 12.47
CA TYR A 436 2.85 -5.30 11.13
C TYR A 436 4.17 -6.05 10.94
N PHE A 437 5.32 -5.47 11.29
CA PHE A 437 6.62 -6.13 11.17
C PHE A 437 6.74 -7.40 12.02
N THR A 438 6.20 -7.38 13.23
CA THR A 438 6.17 -8.56 14.11
C THR A 438 5.34 -9.68 13.50
N GLN A 439 4.17 -9.35 12.94
CA GLN A 439 3.33 -10.31 12.25
C GLN A 439 4.02 -10.86 10.99
N LYS A 440 4.69 -9.98 10.24
CA LYS A 440 5.46 -10.35 9.05
C LYS A 440 6.59 -11.30 9.40
N ARG A 441 7.34 -11.03 10.47
CA ARG A 441 8.37 -11.94 10.99
C ARG A 441 7.81 -13.32 11.30
N SER A 442 6.69 -13.38 12.03
CA SER A 442 6.03 -14.66 12.35
C SER A 442 5.67 -15.48 11.11
N ILE A 443 5.18 -14.82 10.05
CA ILE A 443 4.89 -15.47 8.77
C ILE A 443 6.17 -15.95 8.08
N LEU A 444 7.22 -15.13 8.06
CA LEU A 444 8.50 -15.50 7.46
C LEU A 444 9.15 -16.66 8.22
N ASP A 445 9.12 -16.65 9.55
CA ASP A 445 9.61 -17.74 10.40
C ASP A 445 8.82 -19.03 10.14
N GLY A 446 7.49 -18.95 10.00
CA GLY A 446 6.64 -20.08 9.63
C GLY A 446 6.86 -20.61 8.20
N THR A 447 7.38 -19.78 7.29
CA THR A 447 7.69 -20.15 5.88
C THR A 447 9.17 -20.44 5.63
N SER A 448 10.04 -20.23 6.64
CA SER A 448 11.50 -20.40 6.59
C SER A 448 11.99 -21.80 6.22
N ILE A 449 11.09 -22.78 6.16
CA ILE A 449 11.34 -24.12 5.61
C ILE A 449 11.71 -24.07 4.11
N HIS A 450 11.45 -22.96 3.40
CA HIS A 450 11.59 -22.91 1.93
C HIS A 450 12.75 -22.07 1.35
N LEU A 451 13.48 -21.31 2.15
CA LEU A 451 14.72 -20.66 1.68
C LEU A 451 15.90 -21.63 1.82
N ASN A 452 16.08 -22.21 3.01
CA ASN A 452 17.23 -23.08 3.31
C ASN A 452 17.25 -24.41 2.53
N SER A 453 16.10 -24.89 2.05
CA SER A 453 15.99 -26.19 1.36
C SER A 453 16.24 -26.14 -0.14
N SER A 454 16.30 -24.95 -0.77
CA SER A 454 16.41 -24.81 -2.23
C SER A 454 17.22 -23.62 -2.73
N THR A 455 17.58 -22.69 -1.83
CA THR A 455 18.36 -21.49 -2.16
C THR A 455 19.74 -21.58 -1.49
N ALA A 456 20.78 -21.07 -2.14
CA ALA A 456 22.17 -21.09 -1.65
C ALA A 456 22.39 -20.24 -0.36
N ILE A 457 21.33 -19.64 0.19
CA ILE A 457 21.37 -18.78 1.37
C ILE A 457 21.31 -19.65 2.63
N LYS A 458 22.47 -19.86 3.26
CA LYS A 458 22.58 -20.67 4.50
C LYS A 458 22.30 -19.86 5.76
N GLU A 459 22.75 -18.61 5.79
CA GLU A 459 22.58 -17.68 6.91
C GLU A 459 22.13 -16.32 6.38
N PHE A 460 21.14 -15.73 7.04
CA PHE A 460 20.60 -14.43 6.64
C PHE A 460 20.23 -13.57 7.83
N LYS A 461 20.25 -12.26 7.62
CA LYS A 461 19.77 -11.26 8.58
C LYS A 461 18.61 -10.48 7.97
N LEU A 462 17.52 -10.38 8.73
CA LEU A 462 16.28 -9.70 8.30
C LEU A 462 16.26 -8.27 8.82
N TYR A 463 16.03 -7.32 7.93
CA TYR A 463 15.86 -5.90 8.22
C TYR A 463 14.46 -5.44 7.84
N TYR A 464 13.90 -4.53 8.62
CA TYR A 464 12.54 -3.98 8.43
C TYR A 464 12.63 -2.47 8.26
N TYR A 465 11.94 -1.92 7.27
CA TYR A 465 12.14 -0.52 6.88
C TYR A 465 10.95 0.36 7.24
N LEU A 466 11.18 1.30 8.15
CA LEU A 466 10.25 2.37 8.44
C LEU A 466 10.58 3.58 7.54
N ASN A 467 9.75 3.82 6.54
CA ASN A 467 9.92 4.92 5.61
C ASN A 467 9.14 6.16 6.07
N LEU A 468 9.81 7.30 6.18
CA LEU A 468 9.20 8.60 6.50
C LEU A 468 8.88 9.35 5.21
N PHE A 469 7.64 9.26 4.73
CA PHE A 469 7.25 9.96 3.51
C PHE A 469 6.99 11.45 3.78
N GLY A 470 7.51 12.32 2.92
CA GLY A 470 7.27 13.77 2.97
C GLY A 470 7.90 14.45 4.19
N VAL A 471 8.96 13.88 4.75
CA VAL A 471 9.64 14.39 5.94
C VAL A 471 10.10 15.83 5.77
N GLU A 472 10.54 16.21 4.57
CA GLU A 472 10.95 17.55 4.16
C GLU A 472 9.87 18.62 4.27
N LEU A 473 8.60 18.22 4.29
CA LEU A 473 7.47 19.15 4.37
C LEU A 473 7.14 19.52 5.83
N ILE A 474 7.64 18.76 6.79
CA ILE A 474 7.29 18.90 8.21
C ILE A 474 7.69 20.25 8.81
N PRO A 475 8.86 20.84 8.50
CA PRO A 475 9.22 22.17 9.00
C PRO A 475 8.25 23.28 8.59
N ALA A 476 7.65 23.17 7.39
CA ALA A 476 6.64 24.11 6.92
C ALA A 476 5.28 23.85 7.59
N MET A 477 4.89 22.58 7.74
CA MET A 477 3.57 22.21 8.26
C MET A 477 3.43 22.34 9.79
N ILE A 478 4.52 22.20 10.55
CA ILE A 478 4.51 22.25 12.02
C ILE A 478 5.33 23.41 12.57
N GLY A 479 6.43 23.76 11.90
CA GLY A 479 7.37 24.78 12.37
C GLY A 479 7.08 26.19 11.85
N GLU A 480 6.15 26.35 10.91
CA GLU A 480 5.93 27.61 10.15
C GLU A 480 7.23 28.14 9.50
N THR A 481 8.23 27.27 9.28
CA THR A 481 9.51 27.64 8.67
C THR A 481 9.51 27.28 7.19
N PRO A 482 9.92 28.21 6.30
CA PRO A 482 10.03 27.89 4.88
C PRO A 482 11.16 26.89 4.66
N PHE A 483 10.82 25.73 4.09
CA PHE A 483 11.84 24.78 3.65
C PHE A 483 12.35 25.18 2.25
N PRO A 484 13.66 25.07 1.97
CA PRO A 484 14.79 24.73 2.85
C PRO A 484 15.45 25.95 3.57
N ASP A 485 15.58 25.87 4.90
CA ASP A 485 16.39 26.78 5.74
C ASP A 485 17.17 26.01 6.84
N LYS A 486 18.15 26.64 7.48
CA LYS A 486 18.94 26.08 8.58
C LYS A 486 18.07 25.69 9.78
N ASP A 487 17.06 26.50 10.10
CA ASP A 487 16.10 26.19 11.17
C ASP A 487 15.18 25.02 10.78
N SER A 488 14.87 24.86 9.49
CA SER A 488 14.17 23.66 9.02
C SER A 488 15.02 22.41 9.16
N LEU A 489 16.34 22.49 8.92
CA LEU A 489 17.24 21.34 9.09
C LEU A 489 17.32 20.87 10.56
N SER A 490 17.36 21.79 11.54
CA SER A 490 17.38 21.41 12.94
C SER A 490 16.09 20.69 13.36
N ILE A 491 14.92 21.20 12.95
CA ILE A 491 13.62 20.54 13.20
C ILE A 491 13.59 19.13 12.61
N LEU A 492 14.10 18.95 11.39
CA LEU A 492 14.17 17.63 10.75
C LEU A 492 15.09 16.67 11.50
N LEU A 493 16.26 17.14 11.93
CA LEU A 493 17.22 16.32 12.65
C LEU A 493 16.70 15.91 14.02
N ASP A 494 16.02 16.81 14.73
CA ASP A 494 15.36 16.51 16.01
C ASP A 494 14.32 15.40 15.82
N LEU A 495 13.41 15.56 14.85
CA LEU A 495 12.40 14.55 14.52
C LEU A 495 13.02 13.19 14.16
N ILE A 496 14.08 13.18 13.34
CA ILE A 496 14.77 11.95 12.93
C ILE A 496 15.42 11.28 14.13
N ASN A 497 16.09 12.05 15.00
CA ASN A 497 16.77 11.50 16.17
C ASN A 497 15.77 10.95 17.19
N GLU A 498 14.66 11.64 17.44
CA GLU A 498 13.57 11.16 18.29
C GLU A 498 12.96 9.86 17.73
N THR A 499 12.69 9.83 16.43
CA THR A 499 12.19 8.64 15.74
C THR A 499 13.19 7.47 15.84
N LYS A 500 14.48 7.72 15.67
CA LYS A 500 15.55 6.72 15.82
C LYS A 500 15.64 6.18 17.24
N ALA A 501 15.50 7.04 18.26
CA ALA A 501 15.50 6.61 19.65
C ALA A 501 14.34 5.64 19.92
N LEU A 502 13.14 5.98 19.45
CA LEU A 502 11.96 5.14 19.55
C LEU A 502 12.11 3.80 18.81
N ILE A 503 12.64 3.84 17.58
CA ILE A 503 12.93 2.62 16.81
C ILE A 503 13.92 1.73 17.54
N SER A 504 14.96 2.32 18.14
CA SER A 504 15.99 1.57 18.87
C SER A 504 15.40 0.86 20.09
N GLU A 505 14.55 1.55 20.84
CA GLU A 505 13.82 0.97 21.96
C GLU A 505 12.90 -0.17 21.50
N THR A 506 12.10 0.08 20.46
CA THR A 506 11.18 -0.89 19.89
C THR A 506 11.91 -2.12 19.33
N SER A 507 13.05 -1.92 18.68
CA SER A 507 13.91 -2.97 18.13
C SER A 507 14.45 -3.87 19.26
N ARG A 508 14.83 -3.28 20.39
CA ARG A 508 15.27 -4.02 21.59
C ARG A 508 14.15 -4.82 22.21
N GLU A 509 12.93 -4.29 22.25
CA GLU A 509 11.76 -4.97 22.82
C GLU A 509 11.26 -6.12 21.96
N THR A 510 11.20 -5.91 20.64
CA THR A 510 10.64 -6.89 19.68
C THR A 510 11.68 -7.83 19.09
N GLY A 511 12.97 -7.49 19.25
CA GLY A 511 14.09 -8.18 18.60
C GLY A 511 14.13 -7.99 17.09
N LEU A 512 13.42 -7.00 16.53
CA LEU A 512 13.43 -6.65 15.10
C LEU A 512 14.59 -5.70 14.80
N ASP A 513 15.33 -5.91 13.72
CA ASP A 513 16.29 -4.92 13.21
C ASP A 513 15.55 -3.92 12.30
N ILE A 514 15.03 -2.83 12.88
CA ILE A 514 14.28 -1.80 12.15
C ILE A 514 15.23 -0.67 11.70
N LEU A 515 15.18 -0.31 10.42
CA LEU A 515 15.95 0.77 9.81
C LEU A 515 15.03 1.90 9.38
N LEU A 516 15.45 3.13 9.70
CA LEU A 516 14.75 4.35 9.29
C LEU A 516 15.16 4.75 7.87
N SER A 517 14.19 4.94 6.98
CA SER A 517 14.43 5.38 5.60
C SER A 517 13.54 6.55 5.19
N SER A 518 13.87 7.16 4.06
CA SER A 518 13.06 8.19 3.39
C SER A 518 13.20 8.02 1.88
N VAL A 519 12.72 6.90 1.36
CA VAL A 519 12.76 6.53 -0.06
C VAL A 519 11.43 6.83 -0.76
N LYS A 520 11.50 6.96 -2.09
CA LYS A 520 10.34 7.17 -2.95
C LYS A 520 9.40 5.97 -2.86
N VAL A 521 8.12 6.24 -2.56
CA VAL A 521 7.04 5.24 -2.56
C VAL A 521 6.51 4.99 -3.97
N GLU A 522 5.78 3.89 -4.19
CA GLU A 522 5.12 3.62 -5.46
C GLU A 522 4.19 4.77 -5.89
N GLU A 523 4.10 5.04 -7.20
CA GLU A 523 3.39 6.21 -7.76
C GLU A 523 1.91 6.31 -7.30
N GLY A 524 1.23 5.17 -7.16
CA GLY A 524 -0.15 5.12 -6.66
C GLY A 524 -0.26 5.50 -5.17
N VAL A 525 0.74 5.13 -4.37
CA VAL A 525 0.83 5.50 -2.94
C VAL A 525 1.20 6.97 -2.81
N GLU A 526 2.13 7.44 -3.63
CA GLU A 526 2.52 8.85 -3.70
C GLU A 526 1.30 9.72 -4.03
N ALA A 527 0.49 9.34 -5.02
CA ALA A 527 -0.75 10.05 -5.36
C ALA A 527 -1.78 10.06 -4.21
N LEU A 528 -1.86 9.00 -3.42
CA LEU A 528 -2.72 8.94 -2.22
C LEU A 528 -2.20 9.90 -1.14
N PHE A 529 -0.90 9.84 -0.85
CA PHE A 529 -0.29 10.64 0.21
C PHE A 529 -0.23 12.13 -0.13
N LYS A 530 -0.04 12.48 -1.41
CA LYS A 530 0.01 13.87 -1.89
C LYS A 530 -1.32 14.63 -1.80
N ARG A 531 -2.47 13.96 -1.57
CA ARG A 531 -3.77 14.64 -1.46
C ARG A 531 -3.86 15.67 -0.35
N VAL A 532 -2.99 15.56 0.66
CA VAL A 532 -2.99 16.39 1.86
C VAL A 532 -1.92 17.49 1.81
N ILE A 533 -1.07 17.49 0.78
CA ILE A 533 0.03 18.45 0.68
C ILE A 533 -0.50 19.79 0.13
N PRO A 534 -0.20 20.92 0.81
CA PRO A 534 -0.52 22.25 0.30
C PRO A 534 0.09 22.49 -1.10
N GLN A 535 -0.69 23.03 -2.03
CA GLN A 535 -0.25 23.22 -3.43
C GLN A 535 0.72 24.40 -3.64
N ASP A 536 0.91 25.26 -2.64
CA ASP A 536 1.29 26.66 -2.88
C ASP A 536 2.69 27.12 -2.44
N GLU A 537 3.59 26.26 -1.98
CA GLU A 537 4.90 26.72 -1.50
C GLU A 537 6.07 26.17 -2.32
N LYS A 538 6.36 26.85 -3.44
CA LYS A 538 7.68 26.80 -4.07
C LYS A 538 8.40 28.11 -3.83
N GLY A 539 9.05 28.24 -2.68
CA GLY A 539 10.03 29.30 -2.45
C GLY A 539 11.24 29.12 -3.35
N GLU A 540 11.76 30.21 -3.92
CA GLU A 540 13.08 30.19 -4.57
C GLU A 540 14.14 29.95 -3.49
N THR A 541 14.86 28.84 -3.59
CA THR A 541 15.96 28.52 -2.66
C THR A 541 17.25 28.21 -3.40
N SER A 542 18.37 28.59 -2.78
CA SER A 542 19.70 28.38 -3.33
C SER A 542 19.97 26.88 -3.47
N GLY A 543 20.50 26.46 -4.62
CA GLY A 543 20.90 25.07 -4.87
C GLY A 543 21.92 24.54 -3.86
N SER A 544 22.79 25.40 -3.30
CA SER A 544 23.79 25.01 -2.30
C SER A 544 23.18 24.58 -0.97
N THR A 545 22.13 25.27 -0.50
CA THR A 545 21.43 24.94 0.75
C THR A 545 20.73 23.59 0.62
N ILE A 546 20.07 23.34 -0.51
CA ILE A 546 19.40 22.07 -0.80
C ILE A 546 20.41 20.91 -0.76
N LEU A 547 21.59 21.09 -1.38
CA LEU A 547 22.62 20.05 -1.42
C LEU A 547 23.20 19.74 -0.03
N HIS A 548 23.47 20.77 0.77
CA HIS A 548 23.97 20.57 2.14
C HIS A 548 22.94 19.84 3.01
N MET A 549 21.66 20.23 2.92
CA MET A 549 20.58 19.55 3.63
C MET A 549 20.42 18.11 3.16
N GLU A 550 20.47 17.85 1.86
CA GLU A 550 20.36 16.50 1.31
C GLU A 550 21.51 15.60 1.77
N ALA A 551 22.76 16.08 1.70
CA ALA A 551 23.93 15.35 2.19
C ALA A 551 23.83 15.05 3.70
N THR A 552 23.36 16.03 4.47
CA THR A 552 23.14 15.87 5.91
C THR A 552 22.07 14.82 6.18
N LEU A 553 20.89 14.94 5.57
CA LEU A 553 19.77 14.03 5.79
C LEU A 553 20.12 12.60 5.35
N GLN A 554 20.85 12.43 4.25
CA GLN A 554 21.34 11.11 3.83
C GLN A 554 22.19 10.40 4.88
N LYS A 555 22.94 11.12 5.71
CA LYS A 555 23.73 10.55 6.81
C LYS A 555 22.85 10.01 7.94
N PHE A 556 21.69 10.64 8.19
CA PHE A 556 20.83 10.29 9.33
C PHE A 556 19.79 9.21 9.01
N PHE A 557 19.52 8.90 7.74
CA PHE A 557 18.66 7.78 7.34
C PHE A 557 19.49 6.50 7.07
N ASP A 558 19.62 5.65 8.09
CA ASP A 558 20.42 4.42 8.02
C ASP A 558 19.89 3.43 6.96
N GLY A 559 18.56 3.38 6.80
CA GLY A 559 17.89 2.59 5.77
C GLY A 559 17.90 3.22 4.37
N GLY A 560 18.55 4.37 4.20
CA GLY A 560 18.66 5.07 2.92
C GLY A 560 17.61 6.14 2.69
N ARG A 561 17.89 6.98 1.69
CA ARG A 561 17.07 8.14 1.33
C ARG A 561 17.14 8.34 -0.18
N SER A 562 15.98 8.56 -0.81
CA SER A 562 15.93 9.05 -2.18
C SER A 562 16.15 10.57 -2.18
N PRO A 563 17.04 11.11 -3.02
CA PRO A 563 17.24 12.54 -3.10
C PRO A 563 15.99 13.25 -3.64
N PHE A 564 15.68 14.42 -3.07
CA PHE A 564 14.57 15.26 -3.54
C PHE A 564 14.82 15.88 -4.92
N LEU A 565 16.09 16.06 -5.27
CA LEU A 565 16.50 16.62 -6.55
C LEU A 565 16.50 15.54 -7.62
N SER A 566 15.42 15.49 -8.40
CA SER A 566 15.48 14.92 -9.76
C SER A 566 16.27 15.89 -10.64
N LEU A 567 17.59 15.72 -10.69
CA LEU A 567 18.48 16.55 -11.52
C LEU A 567 18.22 16.27 -13.01
N THR A 568 17.22 16.91 -13.61
CA THR A 568 17.07 16.95 -15.07
C THR A 568 18.13 17.85 -15.69
N TYR A 569 18.87 17.31 -16.66
CA TYR A 569 20.12 17.66 -17.34
C TYR A 569 20.42 19.13 -17.80
N PRO A 570 20.46 20.13 -16.92
CA PRO A 570 21.74 20.87 -16.86
C PRO A 570 22.44 21.02 -15.49
N PRO A 571 21.89 20.65 -14.32
CA PRO A 571 22.49 21.01 -13.04
C PRO A 571 23.68 20.14 -12.66
N LEU A 572 23.83 18.89 -13.15
CA LEU A 572 24.97 18.05 -12.75
C LEU A 572 26.31 18.55 -13.30
N SER A 573 26.33 19.01 -14.56
CA SER A 573 27.52 19.57 -15.20
C SER A 573 27.90 20.93 -14.60
N GLN A 574 26.90 21.73 -14.19
CA GLN A 574 27.03 23.01 -13.51
C GLN A 574 27.48 22.83 -12.04
N MET A 575 26.91 21.87 -11.31
CA MET A 575 27.33 21.46 -9.95
C MET A 575 28.79 21.02 -9.92
N LEU A 576 29.20 20.14 -10.84
CA LEU A 576 30.59 19.74 -10.90
C LEU A 576 31.52 20.93 -11.23
N HIS A 577 31.00 22.00 -11.86
CA HIS A 577 31.74 23.20 -12.27
C HIS A 577 31.86 24.25 -11.16
N GLU A 578 30.87 24.34 -10.26
CA GLU A 578 30.82 25.31 -9.16
C GLU A 578 31.49 24.80 -7.88
N TYR A 579 31.42 23.49 -7.58
CA TYR A 579 31.80 22.95 -6.26
C TYR A 579 33.14 22.20 -6.25
N GLY A 580 34.19 22.85 -6.77
CA GLY A 580 35.52 22.27 -6.97
C GLY A 580 36.29 21.88 -5.70
N ASP A 581 35.82 22.26 -4.50
CA ASP A 581 36.42 21.84 -3.23
C ASP A 581 35.31 21.53 -2.20
N LEU A 582 35.32 20.30 -1.68
CA LEU A 582 34.33 19.84 -0.69
C LEU A 582 34.75 20.14 0.75
N SER A 583 35.97 20.68 0.96
CA SER A 583 36.48 21.12 2.27
C SER A 583 35.68 22.27 2.88
N ASP A 584 34.95 23.02 2.07
CA ASP A 584 34.17 24.18 2.52
C ASP A 584 32.82 23.78 3.16
N PHE A 585 32.43 22.49 3.11
CA PHE A 585 31.13 22.00 3.58
C PHE A 585 31.14 21.41 4.98
N PHE A 586 32.32 21.21 5.57
CA PHE A 586 32.47 20.73 6.93
C PHE A 586 33.43 21.67 7.66
N SER A 587 32.97 22.23 8.78
CA SER A 587 33.85 22.99 9.68
C SER A 587 34.98 22.09 10.19
N GLU A 588 36.15 22.66 10.54
CA GLU A 588 37.22 21.90 11.21
C GLU A 588 36.72 21.20 12.50
N GLU A 589 35.66 21.74 13.12
CA GLU A 589 34.99 21.16 14.29
C GLU A 589 34.15 19.91 13.93
N GLU A 590 33.48 19.90 12.77
CA GLU A 590 32.83 18.71 12.20
C GLU A 590 33.86 17.66 11.73
N ILE A 591 35.01 18.10 11.22
CA ILE A 591 36.12 17.21 10.84
C ILE A 591 36.80 16.60 12.09
N SER A 592 36.88 17.34 13.20
CA SER A 592 37.44 16.83 14.46
C SER A 592 36.48 15.94 15.26
N THR A 593 35.17 16.10 15.10
CA THR A 593 34.17 15.13 15.60
C THR A 593 34.07 13.88 14.72
N LEU A 594 34.54 13.95 13.46
CA LEU A 594 34.73 12.81 12.56
C LEU A 594 36.02 12.00 12.88
N SER A 595 37.01 12.58 13.56
CA SER A 595 38.09 11.82 14.20
C SER A 595 37.61 11.25 15.53
N LEU A 596 37.10 10.01 15.48
CA LEU A 596 36.79 9.21 16.66
C LEU A 596 37.92 9.25 17.68
N HIS A 597 37.55 9.45 18.96
CA HIS A 597 38.38 9.06 20.09
C HIS A 597 38.93 7.64 19.86
N PRO A 598 40.23 7.41 20.08
CA PRO A 598 40.82 6.09 19.88
C PRO A 598 40.23 5.11 20.90
N LEU A 599 39.74 3.97 20.40
CA LEU A 599 39.73 2.70 21.14
C LEU A 599 41.02 1.95 20.83
#